data_AF-A0AAW3MQQ1-F1
#
_entry.id   AF-A0AAW3MQQ1-F1
#
_cell.length_a   1.000
_cell.length_b   1.000
_cell.length_c   1.000
_cell.angle_alpha   90.00
_cell.angle_beta   90.00
_cell.angle_gamma   90.00
#
_symmetry.space_group_name_H-M   'P 1'
#
loop_
_entity.id
_entity.type
_entity.pdbx_description
1 polymer ?
#
loop_
_entity_poly.entity_id
_entity_poly.type
_entity_poly.pdbx_seq_one_letter_code
_entity_poly.pdbx_strand_id
1 'polypeptide(L)'
;MNSWGAKHNETVYIPALKANNPDPIESANGYEYVVTFAPKVMWCHKTSAEQMLKAIHDGVIFLDPAPKLHTSDPSKNKRRAQWRVSDITKAAPALYSHVEFRDLESHH
;
A
#
# COMPACT_ATOMS: atom_id res chain seq x y z
N MET A 1 10.50 12.10 10.99
CA MET A 1 10.30 10.63 10.85
C MET A 1 9.23 10.05 11.79
N ASN A 2 8.49 10.91 12.49
CA ASN A 2 7.48 10.65 13.51
C ASN A 2 6.28 9.78 13.08
N SER A 3 5.97 9.65 11.77
CA SER A 3 4.83 8.85 11.32
C SER A 3 5.18 7.46 10.78
N TRP A 4 6.45 7.17 10.48
CA TRP A 4 6.83 5.86 9.91
C TRP A 4 6.67 4.77 10.96
N GLY A 5 7.46 4.83 12.05
CA GLY A 5 7.39 3.85 13.13
C GLY A 5 5.96 3.71 13.69
N ALA A 6 5.26 4.81 13.94
CA ALA A 6 3.90 4.75 14.48
C ALA A 6 2.88 4.04 13.57
N LYS A 7 3.04 4.10 12.24
CA LYS A 7 2.10 3.50 11.27
C LYS A 7 2.56 2.16 10.69
N HIS A 8 3.87 1.94 10.66
CA HIS A 8 4.51 0.80 10.03
C HIS A 8 5.11 -0.18 11.04
N ASN A 9 4.98 0.05 12.35
CA ASN A 9 5.46 -0.95 13.32
C ASN A 9 4.72 -2.29 13.18
N GLU A 10 3.50 -2.27 12.66
CA GLU A 10 2.73 -3.48 12.35
C GLU A 10 1.78 -3.19 11.18
N THR A 11 1.87 -4.00 10.12
CA THR A 11 1.08 -3.80 8.90
C THR A 11 0.68 -5.14 8.28
N VAL A 12 -0.52 -5.21 7.72
CA VAL A 12 -1.00 -6.35 6.96
C VAL A 12 -1.20 -5.91 5.51
N TYR A 13 -0.59 -6.63 4.58
CA TYR A 13 -0.77 -6.46 3.15
C TYR A 13 -1.62 -7.59 2.60
N ILE A 14 -2.70 -7.23 1.91
CA ILE A 14 -3.68 -8.16 1.35
C ILE A 14 -3.68 -7.98 -0.17
N PRO A 15 -3.32 -9.02 -0.95
CA PRO A 15 -3.48 -8.99 -2.39
C PRO A 15 -4.96 -8.83 -2.76
N ALA A 16 -5.23 -8.02 -3.78
CA ALA A 16 -6.58 -7.82 -4.28
C ALA A 16 -6.60 -7.95 -5.81
N LEU A 17 -7.63 -8.62 -6.32
CA LEU A 17 -7.98 -8.63 -7.74
C LEU A 17 -9.07 -7.60 -7.97
N LYS A 18 -8.92 -6.84 -9.04
CA LYS A 18 -9.89 -5.83 -9.48
C LYS A 18 -10.41 -6.24 -10.85
N ALA A 19 -11.72 -6.44 -10.96
CA ALA A 19 -12.40 -6.74 -12.21
C ALA A 19 -13.51 -5.71 -12.47
N ASN A 20 -13.90 -5.52 -13.74
CA ASN A 20 -15.06 -4.70 -14.06
C ASN A 20 -16.31 -5.31 -13.43
N ASN A 21 -17.21 -4.46 -12.95
CA ASN A 21 -18.47 -4.93 -12.39
C ASN A 21 -19.37 -5.49 -13.52
N PRO A 22 -19.75 -6.78 -13.48
CA PRO A 22 -20.63 -7.36 -14.48
C PRO A 22 -22.09 -6.97 -14.29
N ASP A 23 -22.49 -6.44 -13.11
CA ASP A 23 -23.88 -6.05 -12.84
C ASP A 23 -24.20 -4.67 -13.47
N PRO A 24 -25.13 -4.61 -14.44
CA PRO A 24 -25.48 -3.38 -15.11
C PRO A 24 -26.22 -2.37 -14.21
N ILE A 25 -26.95 -2.82 -13.19
CA ILE A 25 -27.66 -1.95 -12.25
C ILE A 25 -26.64 -1.29 -11.32
N GLU A 26 -25.72 -2.05 -10.76
CA GLU A 26 -24.66 -1.50 -9.92
C GLU A 26 -23.72 -0.58 -10.70
N SER A 27 -23.36 -0.98 -11.93
CA SER A 27 -22.55 -0.14 -12.82
C SER A 27 -23.24 1.19 -13.13
N ALA A 28 -24.54 1.19 -13.39
CA ALA A 28 -25.32 2.42 -13.60
C ALA A 28 -25.36 3.33 -12.36
N ASN A 29 -25.23 2.76 -11.16
CA ASN A 29 -25.08 3.49 -9.90
C ASN A 29 -23.64 3.97 -9.63
N GLY A 30 -22.71 3.73 -10.56
CA GLY A 30 -21.32 4.16 -10.48
C GLY A 30 -20.37 3.16 -9.83
N TYR A 31 -20.82 1.93 -9.53
CA TYR A 31 -19.95 0.87 -9.02
C TYR A 31 -19.19 0.20 -10.18
N GLU A 32 -18.09 0.83 -10.59
CA GLU A 32 -17.34 0.43 -11.79
C GLU A 32 -16.61 -0.92 -11.65
N TYR A 33 -16.26 -1.33 -10.43
CA TYR A 33 -15.40 -2.50 -10.20
C TYR A 33 -15.86 -3.38 -9.04
N VAL A 34 -15.61 -4.67 -9.20
CA VAL A 34 -15.63 -5.67 -8.12
C VAL A 34 -14.19 -5.91 -7.66
N VAL A 35 -13.97 -5.87 -6.35
CA VAL A 35 -12.66 -6.12 -5.73
C VAL A 35 -12.75 -7.38 -4.88
N THR A 36 -11.89 -8.35 -5.16
CA THR A 36 -11.80 -9.61 -4.41
C THR A 36 -10.46 -9.68 -3.70
N PHE A 37 -10.48 -9.86 -2.39
CA PHE A 37 -9.26 -10.00 -1.58
C PHE A 37 -8.82 -11.46 -1.51
N ALA A 38 -7.52 -11.71 -1.63
CA ALA A 38 -6.96 -13.05 -1.47
C ALA A 38 -6.96 -13.44 0.02
N PRO A 39 -7.16 -14.73 0.34
CA PRO A 39 -7.15 -15.24 1.72
C PRO A 39 -5.74 -15.22 2.33
N LYS A 40 -4.71 -15.32 1.49
CA LYS A 40 -3.31 -15.29 1.90
C LYS A 40 -2.83 -13.85 2.05
N VAL A 41 -2.48 -13.47 3.27
CA VAL A 41 -1.98 -12.13 3.62
C VAL A 41 -0.51 -12.17 4.00
N MET A 42 0.17 -11.04 3.83
CA MET A 42 1.52 -10.83 4.33
C MET A 42 1.46 -9.91 5.55
N TRP A 43 1.86 -10.42 6.71
CA TRP A 43 1.89 -9.66 7.96
C TRP A 43 3.34 -9.29 8.28
N CYS A 44 3.57 -7.99 8.41
CA CYS A 44 4.87 -7.40 8.66
C CYS A 44 4.89 -6.73 10.04
N HIS A 45 5.94 -6.98 10.81
CA HIS A 45 6.11 -6.41 12.15
C HIS A 45 7.51 -5.85 12.34
N LYS A 46 7.58 -4.84 13.21
CA LYS A 46 8.78 -4.16 13.70
C LYS A 46 9.57 -3.54 12.56
N THR A 47 9.51 -2.21 12.49
CA THR A 47 10.33 -1.42 11.57
C THR A 47 11.17 -0.43 12.35
N SER A 48 12.27 0.02 11.77
CA SER A 48 13.11 1.07 12.35
C SER A 48 13.43 2.17 11.33
N ALA A 49 13.81 3.34 11.83
CA ALA A 49 14.32 4.42 10.99
C ALA A 49 15.59 3.99 10.23
N GLU A 50 16.43 3.16 10.85
CA GLU A 50 17.64 2.61 10.23
C GLU A 50 17.32 1.70 9.04
N GLN A 51 16.38 0.75 9.20
CA GLN A 51 15.91 -0.10 8.10
C GLN A 51 15.35 0.74 6.96
N MET A 52 14.55 1.76 7.28
CA MET A 52 14.00 2.68 6.29
C MET A 52 15.11 3.45 5.54
N LEU A 53 16.08 4.03 6.27
CA LEU A 53 17.19 4.78 5.66
C LEU A 53 18.06 3.88 4.78
N LYS A 54 18.33 2.65 5.23
CA LYS A 54 19.04 1.66 4.43
C LYS A 54 18.26 1.28 3.17
N ALA A 55 16.95 1.04 3.29
CA ALA A 55 16.09 0.76 2.15
C ALA A 55 16.02 1.94 1.16
N ILE A 56 16.11 3.19 1.62
CA ILE A 56 16.21 4.38 0.74
C ILE A 56 17.53 4.34 -0.02
N HIS A 57 18.64 4.14 0.71
CA HIS A 57 19.98 4.06 0.12
C HIS A 57 20.06 2.95 -0.95
N ASP A 58 19.48 1.79 -0.66
CA ASP A 58 19.49 0.62 -1.55
C ASP A 58 18.44 0.72 -2.68
N GLY A 59 17.68 1.81 -2.77
CA GLY A 59 16.69 2.05 -3.83
C GLY A 59 15.42 1.20 -3.72
N VAL A 60 15.18 0.54 -2.58
CA VAL A 60 13.99 -0.30 -2.33
C VAL A 60 12.75 0.55 -2.08
N ILE A 61 12.92 1.66 -1.35
CA ILE A 61 11.87 2.65 -1.08
C ILE A 61 12.31 4.02 -1.60
N PHE A 62 11.38 4.74 -2.21
CA PHE A 62 11.66 6.05 -2.80
C PHE A 62 10.58 7.07 -2.45
N LEU A 63 10.95 8.34 -2.50
CA LEU A 63 10.01 9.44 -2.28
C LEU A 63 9.36 9.82 -3.61
N ASP A 64 8.06 9.58 -3.71
CA ASP A 64 7.24 10.14 -4.79
C ASP A 64 6.72 11.52 -4.36
N PRO A 65 7.12 12.62 -5.03
CA PRO A 65 6.63 13.96 -4.71
C PRO A 65 5.13 14.14 -5.02
N ALA A 66 4.54 13.30 -5.88
CA ALA A 66 3.14 13.27 -6.30
C ALA A 66 2.45 14.64 -6.42
N PRO A 67 2.98 15.57 -7.25
CA PRO A 67 2.31 16.85 -7.49
C PRO A 67 1.05 16.63 -8.35
N LYS A 68 -0.13 16.99 -7.83
CA LYS A 68 -1.37 17.04 -8.60
C LYS A 68 -1.66 18.49 -8.96
N LEU A 69 -1.61 18.80 -10.25
CA LEU A 69 -2.04 20.08 -10.82
C LEU A 69 -3.49 19.95 -11.30
N HIS A 70 -4.32 20.93 -10.94
CA HIS A 70 -5.70 21.04 -11.36
C HIS A 70 -5.85 22.38 -12.10
N THR A 71 -5.81 22.31 -13.43
CA THR A 71 -5.70 23.49 -14.30
C THR A 71 -6.92 24.42 -14.24
N SER A 72 -8.10 23.89 -13.94
CA SER A 72 -9.35 24.65 -13.82
C SER A 72 -9.68 25.13 -12.40
N ASP A 73 -8.99 24.60 -11.37
CA ASP A 73 -9.29 24.92 -9.97
C ASP A 73 -8.00 24.84 -9.13
N PRO A 74 -7.25 25.94 -9.03
CA PRO A 74 -5.97 25.96 -8.33
C PRO A 74 -6.05 25.55 -6.85
N SER A 75 -7.21 25.70 -6.20
CA SER A 75 -7.40 25.29 -4.79
C SER A 75 -7.30 23.77 -4.59
N LYS A 76 -7.52 23.01 -5.67
CA LYS A 76 -7.40 21.54 -5.70
C LYS A 76 -6.00 21.05 -6.03
N ASN A 77 -5.04 21.96 -6.24
CA ASN A 77 -3.64 21.60 -6.35
C ASN A 77 -3.19 20.95 -5.05
N LYS A 78 -2.61 19.75 -5.14
CA LYS A 78 -2.10 19.02 -3.97
C LYS A 78 -0.66 18.64 -4.20
N ARG A 79 0.15 18.83 -3.16
CA ARG A 79 1.46 18.20 -3.03
C ARG A 79 1.41 17.29 -1.82
N ARG A 80 1.53 15.98 -2.03
CA ARG A 80 1.60 15.02 -0.94
C ARG A 80 2.72 14.05 -1.24
N ALA A 81 3.90 14.37 -0.73
CA ALA A 81 5.04 13.47 -0.85
C ALA A 81 4.72 12.16 -0.12
N GLN A 82 4.98 11.03 -0.78
CA GLN A 82 4.69 9.68 -0.29
C GLN A 82 5.90 8.79 -0.43
N TRP A 83 6.18 8.00 0.58
CA TRP A 83 7.12 6.89 0.45
C TRP A 83 6.45 5.76 -0.33
N ARG A 84 7.12 5.25 -1.36
CA ARG A 84 6.62 4.20 -2.24
C ARG A 84 7.64 3.10 -2.42
N VAL A 85 7.13 1.91 -2.69
CA VAL A 85 7.89 0.73 -3.13
C VAL A 85 7.25 0.24 -4.42
N SER A 86 8.04 -0.35 -5.32
CA SER A 86 7.52 -0.92 -6.56
C SER A 86 6.75 -2.22 -6.33
N ASP A 87 7.27 -3.07 -5.44
CA ASP A 87 6.69 -4.36 -5.08
C ASP A 87 6.90 -4.58 -3.58
N ILE A 88 5.80 -4.49 -2.83
CA ILE A 88 5.86 -4.61 -1.37
C ILE A 88 6.27 -6.01 -0.91
N THR A 89 5.93 -7.06 -1.67
CA THR A 89 6.26 -8.44 -1.29
C THR A 89 7.78 -8.67 -1.32
N LYS A 90 8.48 -8.01 -2.24
CA LYS A 90 9.95 -8.02 -2.34
C LYS A 90 10.62 -7.04 -1.39
N ALA A 91 9.98 -5.90 -1.12
CA ALA A 91 10.53 -4.86 -0.27
C ALA A 91 10.40 -5.16 1.23
N ALA A 92 9.39 -5.94 1.63
CA ALA A 92 9.08 -6.17 3.04
C ALA A 92 10.27 -6.68 3.89
N PRO A 93 11.10 -7.65 3.44
CA PRO A 93 12.23 -8.11 4.23
C PRO A 93 13.30 -7.04 4.52
N ALA A 94 13.39 -5.99 3.70
CA ALA A 94 14.30 -4.87 3.93
C ALA A 94 13.71 -3.81 4.88
N LEU A 95 12.38 -3.74 4.98
CA LEU A 95 11.65 -2.71 5.73
C LEU A 95 11.22 -3.16 7.13
N TYR A 96 11.09 -4.47 7.35
CA TYR A 96 10.55 -5.05 8.56
C TYR A 96 11.44 -6.18 9.07
N SER A 97 11.53 -6.32 10.40
CA SER A 97 12.33 -7.38 11.02
C SER A 97 11.62 -8.74 11.02
N HIS A 98 10.29 -8.75 10.92
CA HIS A 98 9.51 -9.99 10.81
C HIS A 98 8.48 -9.86 9.69
N VAL A 99 8.48 -10.85 8.79
CA VAL A 99 7.54 -10.96 7.68
C VAL A 99 7.04 -12.40 7.66
N GLU A 100 5.74 -12.58 7.76
CA GLU A 100 5.09 -13.89 7.70
C GLU A 100 3.92 -13.86 6.72
N PHE A 101 3.60 -15.03 6.16
CA PHE A 101 2.43 -15.20 5.32
C PHE A 101 1.41 -16.05 6.07
N ARG A 102 0.17 -15.56 6.19
CA ARG A 102 -0.92 -16.26 6.86
C ARG A 102 -2.05 -16.53 5.89
N ASP A 103 -2.67 -17.69 6.05
CA ASP A 103 -3.91 -18.04 5.38
C ASP A 103 -5.08 -17.73 6.34
N LEU A 104 -6.07 -16.98 5.85
CA LEU A 104 -7.24 -16.59 6.64
C LEU A 104 -8.45 -17.51 6.41
N GLU A 105 -8.39 -18.47 5.48
CA GLU A 105 -9.49 -19.43 5.25
C GLU A 105 -9.67 -20.43 6.40
N SER A 106 -8.63 -20.66 7.21
CA SER A 106 -8.63 -21.64 8.30
C SER A 106 -9.30 -21.18 9.61
N HIS A 107 -10.06 -20.07 9.59
CA HIS A 107 -10.69 -19.49 10.78
C HIS A 107 -12.23 -19.40 10.74
N HIS A 108 -12.88 -20.24 9.92
CA HIS A 108 -14.33 -20.45 9.94
C HIS A 108 -14.73 -21.78 10.57
#